data_AF-A0A1G3B490-F1
#
_entry.id   AF-A0A1G3B490-F1
#
_cell.length_a   1.000
_cell.length_b   1.000
_cell.length_c   1.000
_cell.angle_alpha   90.00
_cell.angle_beta   90.00
_cell.angle_gamma   90.00
#
_symmetry.space_group_name_H-M   'P 1'
#
loop_
_entity.id
_entity.type
_entity.pdbx_description
1 polymer ?
#
loop_
_entity_poly.entity_id
_entity_poly.type
_entity_poly.pdbx_seq_one_letter_code
_entity_poly.pdbx_strand_id
1 'polypeptide(L)'
;MPDAFESKIFRKFKEPGYPKGKGIGEAITYSDGFRVYRYMLPLYIEQECLQCHGEPKGERDITGRVKEGYRLDELRGAISVIMPYPDPNEPD
;
A
#
# COMPACT_ATOMS: atom_id res chain seq x y z
N MET A 1 -6.42 -1.72 10.71
CA MET A 1 -7.13 -0.67 9.94
C MET A 1 -6.11 0.40 9.59
N PRO A 2 -6.15 0.99 8.38
CA PRO A 2 -5.16 1.99 7.98
C PRO A 2 -5.18 3.22 8.90
N ASP A 3 -4.02 3.77 9.23
CA ASP A 3 -3.95 5.04 9.97
C ASP A 3 -4.26 6.27 9.09
N ALA A 4 -4.16 7.47 9.66
CA ALA A 4 -4.45 8.71 8.93
C ALA A 4 -3.51 8.97 7.75
N PHE A 5 -2.21 8.64 7.89
CA PHE A 5 -1.23 8.75 6.81
C PHE A 5 -1.54 7.73 5.72
N GLU A 6 -1.78 6.46 6.09
CA GLU A 6 -2.07 5.39 5.14
C GLU A 6 -3.34 5.66 4.36
N SER A 7 -4.38 6.15 5.05
CA SER A 7 -5.65 6.54 4.45
C SER A 7 -5.53 7.74 3.52
N LYS A 8 -4.65 8.70 3.84
CA LYS A 8 -4.37 9.87 2.99
C LYS A 8 -3.65 9.45 1.72
N ILE A 9 -2.57 8.67 1.84
CA ILE A 9 -1.76 8.25 0.69
C ILE A 9 -2.52 7.26 -0.20
N PHE A 10 -3.29 6.33 0.37
CA PHE A 10 -4.09 5.40 -0.42
C PHE A 10 -5.19 6.11 -1.23
N ARG A 11 -5.73 7.24 -0.74
CA ARG A 11 -6.63 8.08 -1.54
C ARG A 11 -5.94 8.71 -2.74
N LYS A 12 -4.69 9.19 -2.57
CA LYS A 12 -3.90 9.73 -3.70
C LYS A 12 -3.69 8.69 -4.80
N PHE A 13 -3.42 7.43 -4.44
CA PHE A 13 -3.28 6.34 -5.44
C PHE A 13 -4.54 6.07 -6.27
N LYS A 14 -5.73 6.48 -5.78
CA LYS A 14 -7.00 6.36 -6.50
C LYS A 14 -7.33 7.55 -7.39
N GLU A 15 -6.58 8.65 -7.28
CA GLU A 15 -6.84 9.85 -8.05
C GLU A 15 -6.58 9.61 -9.55
N PRO A 16 -7.47 10.07 -10.44
CA PRO A 16 -7.22 10.01 -11.88
C PRO A 16 -5.90 10.69 -12.24
N GLY A 17 -5.07 10.02 -13.04
CA GLY A 17 -3.78 10.55 -13.48
C GLY A 17 -2.62 10.35 -12.50
N TYR A 18 -2.84 9.77 -11.32
CA TYR A 18 -1.72 9.34 -10.48
C TYR A 18 -0.89 8.26 -11.21
N PRO A 19 0.45 8.38 -11.29
CA PRO A 19 1.26 7.42 -12.03
C PRO A 19 1.18 6.00 -11.44
N LYS A 20 0.76 5.03 -12.27
CA LYS A 20 0.66 3.63 -11.86
C LYS A 20 2.01 3.12 -11.33
N GLY A 21 1.98 2.45 -10.18
CA GLY A 21 3.15 1.83 -9.55
C GLY A 21 4.14 2.79 -8.87
N LYS A 22 3.84 4.10 -8.80
CA LYS A 22 4.71 5.05 -8.07
C LYS A 22 4.30 5.13 -6.60
N GLY A 23 5.27 4.99 -5.70
CA GLY A 23 5.05 5.20 -4.26
C GLY A 23 5.21 6.66 -3.83
N ILE A 24 4.71 6.96 -2.63
CA ILE A 24 4.84 8.26 -1.97
C ILE A 24 5.54 8.05 -0.63
N GLY A 25 6.54 8.88 -0.32
CA GLY A 25 7.13 8.93 1.00
C GLY A 25 7.14 10.33 1.60
N GLU A 26 7.02 10.38 2.93
CA GLU A 26 7.05 11.61 3.73
C GLU A 26 7.90 11.35 4.99
N ALA A 27 8.76 12.29 5.35
CA ALA A 27 9.42 12.30 6.66
C ALA A 27 8.44 12.84 7.71
N ILE A 28 8.35 12.16 8.85
CA ILE A 28 7.50 12.53 9.98
C ILE A 28 8.38 12.71 11.20
N THR A 29 8.19 13.84 11.89
CA THR A 29 8.79 14.11 13.20
C THR A 29 7.70 14.03 14.25
N TYR A 30 7.87 13.16 15.23
CA TYR A 30 6.97 13.04 16.37
C TYR A 30 7.25 14.13 17.41
N SER A 31 6.34 14.30 18.36
CA SER A 31 6.42 15.35 19.39
C SER A 31 7.63 15.20 20.32
N ASP A 32 8.17 13.99 20.45
CA ASP A 32 9.38 13.66 21.21
C ASP A 32 10.68 13.88 20.42
N GLY A 33 10.59 14.37 19.19
CA GLY A 33 11.72 14.56 18.29
C GLY A 33 12.12 13.31 17.51
N PHE A 34 11.51 12.14 17.76
CA PHE A 34 11.79 10.94 16.98
C PHE A 34 11.34 11.13 15.53
N ARG A 35 12.22 10.76 14.59
CA ARG A 35 12.00 10.95 13.16
C ARG A 35 11.93 9.63 12.43
N VAL A 36 10.92 9.51 11.57
CA VAL A 36 10.74 8.37 10.68
C VAL A 36 10.53 8.83 9.25
N TYR A 37 10.97 8.02 8.30
CA TYR A 37 10.54 8.12 6.92
C TYR A 37 9.48 7.06 6.69
N ARG A 38 8.30 7.48 6.25
CA ARG A 38 7.23 6.56 5.86
C ARG A 38 7.15 6.53 4.36
N TYR A 39 7.00 5.35 3.80
CA TYR A 39 6.84 5.12 2.36
C TYR A 39 5.69 4.16 2.10
N MET A 40 4.86 4.48 1.11
CA MET A 40 3.84 3.57 0.63
C MET A 40 3.97 3.32 -0.86
N LEU A 41 3.82 2.07 -1.26
CA LEU A 41 3.78 1.63 -2.65
C LEU A 41 2.39 1.06 -2.97
N PRO A 42 1.68 1.54 -4.01
CA PRO A 42 0.39 0.97 -4.40
C PRO A 42 0.53 -0.48 -4.87
N LEU A 43 -0.41 -1.33 -4.48
CA LEU A 43 -0.47 -2.74 -4.87
C LEU A 43 -1.65 -2.96 -5.82
N TYR A 44 -1.32 -3.25 -7.07
CA TYR A 44 -2.27 -3.60 -8.12
C TYR A 44 -2.37 -5.11 -8.26
N ILE A 45 -3.53 -5.57 -8.71
CA ILE A 45 -3.76 -6.98 -9.00
C ILE A 45 -3.05 -7.38 -10.29
N GLU A 46 -2.15 -8.35 -10.17
CA GLU A 46 -1.41 -8.97 -11.27
C GLU A 46 -2.06 -10.29 -11.70
N GLN A 47 -1.58 -10.87 -12.81
CA GLN A 47 -2.19 -12.06 -13.42
C GLN A 47 -2.16 -13.26 -12.45
N GLU A 48 -1.07 -13.40 -11.71
CA GLU A 48 -0.82 -14.47 -10.75
C GLU A 48 -1.79 -14.37 -9.55
N CYS A 49 -2.23 -13.16 -9.20
CA CYS A 49 -3.19 -12.93 -8.12
C CYS A 49 -4.58 -13.52 -8.43
N LEU A 50 -4.95 -13.59 -9.71
CA LEU A 50 -6.30 -13.95 -10.15
C LEU A 50 -6.64 -15.41 -9.90
N GLN A 51 -5.64 -16.29 -9.76
CA GLN A 51 -5.86 -17.70 -9.45
C GLN A 51 -6.62 -17.88 -8.12
N CYS A 52 -6.35 -17.00 -7.15
CA CYS A 52 -6.95 -17.04 -5.81
C CYS A 52 -7.95 -15.92 -5.52
N HIS A 53 -7.79 -14.75 -6.13
CA HIS A 53 -8.62 -13.58 -5.82
C HIS A 53 -9.55 -13.14 -6.94
N GLY A 54 -9.44 -13.75 -8.12
CA GLY A 54 -10.12 -13.31 -9.35
C GLY A 54 -11.63 -13.56 -9.38
N GLU A 55 -12.23 -13.35 -10.55
CA GLU A 55 -13.64 -13.68 -10.80
C GLU A 55 -13.87 -15.19 -11.06
N PRO A 56 -15.09 -15.69 -10.83
CA PRO A 56 -16.21 -14.98 -10.22
C PRO A 56 -16.10 -14.92 -8.69
N LYS A 57 -16.55 -13.80 -8.12
CA LYS A 57 -16.64 -13.59 -6.68
C LYS A 57 -17.53 -14.67 -6.05
N GLY A 58 -17.12 -15.18 -4.90
CA GLY A 58 -17.91 -16.17 -4.14
C GLY A 58 -17.53 -17.62 -4.43
N GLU A 59 -16.86 -17.91 -5.54
CA GLU A 59 -16.35 -19.25 -5.82
C GLU A 59 -15.13 -19.60 -4.95
N ARG A 60 -14.84 -20.90 -4.81
CA ARG A 60 -13.65 -21.37 -4.10
C ARG A 60 -12.41 -21.31 -5.00
N ASP A 61 -11.29 -20.87 -4.45
CA ASP A 61 -9.98 -20.92 -5.07
C ASP A 61 -9.30 -22.30 -4.94
N ILE A 62 -8.07 -22.40 -5.47
CA ILE A 62 -7.24 -23.62 -5.42
C ILE A 62 -6.89 -24.07 -3.99
N THR A 63 -7.02 -23.18 -3.00
CA THR A 63 -6.80 -23.44 -1.57
C THR A 63 -8.11 -23.69 -0.81
N GLY A 64 -9.25 -23.60 -1.49
CA GLY A 64 -10.59 -23.74 -0.92
C GLY A 64 -11.18 -22.47 -0.30
N ARG A 65 -10.52 -21.30 -0.42
CA ARG A 65 -11.02 -20.01 0.11
C ARG A 65 -11.94 -19.31 -0.88
N VAL A 66 -12.81 -18.43 -0.38
CA VAL A 66 -13.78 -17.69 -1.22
C VAL A 66 -13.07 -16.53 -1.92
N LYS A 67 -13.16 -16.50 -3.25
CA LYS A 67 -12.63 -15.43 -4.09
C LYS A 67 -13.36 -14.10 -3.90
N GLU A 68 -12.62 -13.01 -3.91
CA GLU A 68 -13.12 -11.65 -3.76
C GLU A 68 -13.66 -11.04 -5.06
N GLY A 69 -13.28 -11.59 -6.22
CA GLY A 69 -13.71 -11.10 -7.54
C GLY A 69 -12.86 -9.94 -8.06
N TYR A 70 -11.57 -9.94 -7.77
CA TYR A 70 -10.64 -8.92 -8.23
C TYR A 70 -10.42 -9.02 -9.74
N ARG A 71 -10.08 -7.88 -10.35
CA ARG A 71 -9.73 -7.79 -11.77
C ARG A 71 -8.29 -7.33 -11.95
N LEU A 72 -7.69 -7.74 -13.07
CA LEU A 72 -6.35 -7.29 -13.46
C LEU A 72 -6.29 -5.76 -13.41
N ASP A 73 -5.18 -5.24 -12.91
CA ASP A 73 -4.90 -3.80 -12.76
C ASP A 73 -5.77 -3.04 -11.74
N GLU A 74 -6.61 -3.74 -10.97
CA GLU A 74 -7.35 -3.10 -9.89
C GLU A 74 -6.43 -2.76 -8.71
N LEU A 75 -6.52 -1.52 -8.19
CA LEU A 75 -5.83 -1.13 -6.96
C LEU A 75 -6.53 -1.75 -5.75
N ARG A 76 -5.88 -2.71 -5.09
CA ARG A 76 -6.47 -3.43 -3.94
C ARG A 76 -5.79 -3.17 -2.61
N GLY A 77 -4.58 -2.65 -2.61
CA GLY A 77 -3.89 -2.33 -1.37
C GLY A 77 -2.66 -1.45 -1.59
N ALA A 78 -1.83 -1.39 -0.56
CA ALA A 78 -0.52 -0.77 -0.63
C ALA A 78 0.41 -1.43 0.38
N ILE A 79 1.70 -1.47 0.07
CA ILE A 79 2.75 -1.84 1.01
C ILE A 79 3.12 -0.56 1.77
N SER A 80 3.12 -0.62 3.11
CA SER A 80 3.46 0.50 4.00
C SER A 80 4.75 0.15 4.76
N VAL A 81 5.76 1.00 4.65
CA VAL A 81 7.07 0.84 5.31
C VAL A 81 7.34 2.07 6.16
N ILE A 82 7.85 1.85 7.37
CA ILE A 82 8.31 2.87 8.29
C ILE A 82 9.76 2.54 8.62
N MET A 83 10.65 3.50 8.46
CA MET A 83 12.07 3.36 8.77
C MET A 83 12.55 4.52 9.63
N PRO A 84 13.47 4.31 10.59
CA PRO A 84 14.12 5.41 11.29
C PRO A 84 14.73 6.39 10.28
N TYR A 85 14.57 7.68 10.55
CA TYR A 85 15.12 8.75 9.72
C TYR A 85 15.84 9.77 10.60
N PRO A 86 17.01 9.38 11.15
CA PRO A 86 17.77 10.22 12.07
C PRO A 86 18.13 11.56 11.43
N ASP A 87 18.38 12.57 12.26
CA ASP A 87 18.84 13.86 11.74
C ASP A 87 20.20 13.68 11.06
N PRO A 88 20.37 14.13 9.81
CA PRO A 88 21.67 14.05 9.13
C PRO A 88 22.78 14.82 9.85
N ASN A 89 22.47 15.65 10.85
CA ASN A 89 23.42 16.42 11.65
C ASN A 89 23.57 15.92 13.10
N GLU A 90 22.91 14.84 13.49
CA GLU A 90 23.06 14.22 14.80
C GLU A 90 24.17 13.16 14.73
N PRO A 91 25.22 13.22 15.58
CA PRO A 91 26.28 12.22 15.56
C PRO A 91 25.77 10.88 16.12
N ASP A 92 26.24 9.78 15.51
CA ASP A 92 26.02 8.40 15.96
C ASP A 92 26.48 8.14 17.42
#